data_AF-A0AAV6IUF2-F1
#
_entry.id   AF-A0AAV6IUF2-F1
#
_cell.length_a   1.000
_cell.length_b   1.000
_cell.length_c   1.000
_cell.angle_alpha   90.00
_cell.angle_beta   90.00
_cell.angle_gamma   90.00
#
_symmetry.space_group_name_H-M   'P 1'
#
loop_
_entity.id
_entity.type
_entity.pdbx_description
1 polymer ?
#
loop_
_entity_poly.entity_id
_entity_poly.type
_entity_poly.pdbx_seq_one_letter_code
_entity_poly.pdbx_strand_id
1 'polypeptide(L)'
;MGVKDDNSSGGENPVELFLNIGLDERTAKNTVANNKVTANLIAVIHEASVTDGCARPIGNLLYTVATKFPANALVHRPSLLQYIVSSKIKTPAQLEAAFSFFATTGSETFKVNDFEEACGVDLPTGVEVSEEDIKHTVNEMFEEHKNAILEQRYRTNGWSFFSIILIDKFPLIVLFSQFGELFGHVRKMQPWADPKIVKQLIDANLYRLLGERTAADDEKLVKKKKEKPVKIEEPVAVVDTTPKPSEEELNPFLIFPSPEENYKVHTEVFFSDRPVLRCCNSREALEKHLKATGGKVFTRFPPEPNGYLHIGHAKAMFVDFGLAKERGGCCYLR
;
A
#
# COMPACT_ATOMS: atom_id res chain seq x y z
N MET A 1 20.74 63.23 -21.54
CA MET A 1 21.58 62.03 -21.76
C MET A 1 22.41 61.84 -20.50
N GLY A 2 22.33 60.74 -19.76
CA GLY A 2 21.51 59.55 -19.95
C GLY A 2 21.97 58.52 -18.92
N VAL A 3 21.42 58.59 -17.71
CA VAL A 3 21.81 57.70 -16.60
C VAL A 3 21.49 56.26 -17.02
N LYS A 4 22.48 55.38 -16.92
CA LYS A 4 22.25 53.94 -16.88
C LYS A 4 22.19 53.53 -15.43
N ASP A 5 20.98 53.24 -14.96
CA ASP A 5 20.80 52.56 -13.69
C ASP A 5 21.21 51.09 -13.87
N ASP A 6 22.39 50.71 -13.37
CA ASP A 6 22.81 49.31 -13.27
C ASP A 6 21.99 48.61 -12.16
N ASN A 7 20.71 48.38 -12.46
CA ASN A 7 19.75 47.73 -11.58
C ASN A 7 20.03 46.22 -11.51
N SER A 8 21.09 45.87 -10.78
CA SER A 8 21.55 44.49 -10.54
C SER A 8 20.63 43.75 -9.56
N SER A 9 19.38 43.50 -9.97
CA SER A 9 18.50 42.59 -9.25
C SER A 9 19.12 41.18 -9.27
N GLY A 10 19.56 40.71 -8.10
CA GLY A 10 20.09 39.36 -7.92
C GLY A 10 19.02 38.32 -8.23
N GLY A 11 19.02 37.80 -9.45
CA GLY A 11 18.07 36.79 -9.89
C GLY A 11 18.39 35.44 -9.25
N GLU A 12 17.56 35.01 -8.30
CA GLU A 12 17.52 33.62 -7.83
C GLU A 12 17.46 32.69 -9.06
N ASN A 13 18.39 31.75 -9.20
CA ASN A 13 18.34 30.78 -10.30
C ASN A 13 17.12 29.87 -10.09
N PRO A 14 16.07 29.92 -10.94
CA PRO A 14 14.85 29.18 -10.67
C PRO A 14 15.07 27.66 -10.68
N VAL A 15 16.08 27.17 -11.41
CA VAL A 15 16.43 25.74 -11.41
C VAL A 15 16.98 25.31 -10.04
N GLU A 16 17.81 26.14 -9.40
CA GLU A 16 18.36 25.85 -8.06
C GLU A 16 17.26 25.93 -7.00
N LEU A 17 16.40 26.95 -7.06
CA LEU A 17 15.25 27.08 -6.16
C LEU A 17 14.32 25.85 -6.24
N PHE A 18 14.09 25.31 -7.44
CA PHE A 18 13.26 24.13 -7.67
C PHE A 18 13.95 22.83 -7.23
N LEU A 19 15.28 22.75 -7.33
CA LEU A 19 16.07 21.63 -6.81
C LEU A 19 16.12 21.64 -5.27
N ASN A 20 16.16 22.81 -4.62
CA ASN A 20 16.20 22.95 -3.16
C ASN A 20 14.91 22.44 -2.48
N ILE A 21 13.74 22.57 -3.12
CA ILE A 21 12.50 21.91 -2.65
C ILE A 21 12.44 20.41 -3.01
N GLY A 22 13.49 19.85 -3.61
CA GLY A 22 13.65 18.42 -3.83
C GLY A 22 13.04 17.86 -5.11
N LEU A 23 12.58 18.70 -6.04
CA LEU A 23 12.15 18.25 -7.38
C LEU A 23 13.32 17.60 -8.14
N ASP A 24 13.01 16.73 -9.11
CA ASP A 24 14.04 16.16 -9.97
C ASP A 24 14.51 17.16 -11.03
N GLU A 25 15.76 17.02 -11.48
CA GLU A 25 16.42 17.94 -12.41
C GLU A 25 15.68 18.06 -13.76
N ARG A 26 15.01 16.99 -14.21
CA ARG A 26 14.24 17.01 -15.46
C ARG A 26 12.94 17.80 -15.28
N THR A 27 12.22 17.59 -14.18
CA THR A 27 11.04 18.39 -13.83
C THR A 27 11.42 19.86 -13.66
N ALA A 28 12.44 20.19 -12.86
CA ALA A 28 12.88 21.57 -12.65
C ALA A 28 13.18 22.31 -13.97
N LYS A 29 13.95 21.68 -14.88
CA LYS A 29 14.24 22.25 -16.21
C LYS A 29 12.98 22.39 -17.08
N ASN A 30 12.07 21.42 -17.04
CA ASN A 30 10.79 21.51 -17.75
C ASN A 30 9.87 22.60 -17.18
N THR A 31 9.92 22.86 -15.86
CA THR A 31 9.16 23.94 -15.22
C THR A 31 9.63 25.30 -15.69
N VAL A 32 10.95 25.53 -15.71
CA VAL A 32 11.57 26.79 -16.16
C VAL A 32 11.27 27.11 -17.63
N ALA A 33 11.03 26.10 -18.46
CA ALA A 33 10.55 26.28 -19.83
C ALA A 33 9.10 26.82 -19.94
N ASN A 34 8.35 26.90 -18.82
CA ASN A 34 7.01 27.47 -18.75
C ASN A 34 6.98 28.66 -17.79
N ASN A 35 7.09 29.87 -18.33
CA ASN A 35 7.14 31.13 -17.57
C ASN A 35 5.98 31.30 -16.58
N LYS A 36 4.76 30.83 -16.92
CA LYS A 36 3.59 30.96 -16.03
C LYS A 36 3.68 30.02 -14.83
N VAL A 37 4.06 28.76 -15.04
CA VAL A 37 4.25 27.81 -13.94
C VAL A 37 5.48 28.18 -13.11
N THR A 38 6.54 28.70 -13.73
CA THR A 38 7.73 29.24 -13.05
C THR A 38 7.36 30.35 -12.09
N ALA A 39 6.65 31.39 -12.55
CA ALA A 39 6.21 32.49 -11.69
C ALA A 39 5.28 32.03 -10.56
N ASN A 40 4.34 31.13 -10.86
CA ASN A 40 3.47 30.52 -9.84
C ASN A 40 4.27 29.74 -8.78
N LEU A 41 5.27 28.96 -9.17
CA LEU A 41 6.04 28.11 -8.27
C LEU A 41 7.00 28.93 -7.41
N ILE A 42 7.65 29.95 -7.96
CA ILE A 42 8.44 30.90 -7.17
C ILE A 42 7.55 31.58 -6.12
N ALA A 43 6.36 32.09 -6.52
CA ALA A 43 5.42 32.69 -5.57
C ALA A 43 4.99 31.70 -4.47
N VAL A 44 4.72 30.44 -4.82
CA VAL A 44 4.39 29.37 -3.85
C VAL A 44 5.54 29.07 -2.89
N ILE A 45 6.79 29.05 -3.35
CA ILE A 45 7.98 28.78 -2.51
C ILE A 45 8.22 29.92 -1.52
N HIS A 46 8.08 31.18 -1.97
CA HIS A 46 8.19 32.36 -1.12
C HIS A 46 7.01 32.47 -0.13
N GLU A 47 5.76 32.24 -0.57
CA GLU A 47 4.58 32.19 0.33
C GLU A 47 4.67 31.07 1.38
N ALA A 48 5.24 29.92 1.02
CA ALA A 48 5.49 28.82 1.95
C ALA A 48 6.71 29.05 2.87
N SER A 49 7.54 30.08 2.59
CA SER A 49 8.79 30.37 3.30
C SER A 49 9.79 29.19 3.31
N VAL A 50 9.93 28.51 2.16
CA VAL A 50 10.84 27.34 1.99
C VAL A 50 11.95 27.57 0.95
N THR A 51 12.41 28.82 0.81
CA THR A 51 13.53 29.20 -0.08
C THR A 51 14.82 28.44 0.22
N ASP A 52 15.06 28.17 1.51
CA ASP A 52 16.23 27.43 2.02
C ASP A 52 16.13 25.91 1.78
N GLY A 53 15.04 25.45 1.17
CA GLY A 53 14.77 24.07 0.78
C GLY A 53 13.76 23.36 1.68
N CYS A 54 13.28 22.20 1.22
CA CYS A 54 12.37 21.36 1.99
C CYS A 54 12.45 19.87 1.58
N ALA A 55 11.81 19.00 2.35
CA ALA A 55 11.77 17.58 2.02
C ALA A 55 11.00 17.32 0.72
N ARG A 56 11.54 16.47 -0.18
CA ARG A 56 10.94 16.13 -1.49
C ARG A 56 9.42 15.85 -1.49
N PRO A 57 8.81 15.17 -0.49
CA PRO A 57 7.36 15.01 -0.44
C PRO A 57 6.61 16.35 -0.37
N ILE A 58 7.11 17.30 0.43
CA ILE A 58 6.57 18.67 0.55
C ILE A 58 6.72 19.40 -0.79
N GLY A 59 7.90 19.39 -1.40
CA GLY A 59 8.14 20.01 -2.71
C GLY A 59 7.23 19.50 -3.83
N ASN A 60 6.93 18.20 -3.85
CA ASN A 60 5.98 17.61 -4.80
C ASN A 60 4.53 18.13 -4.58
N LEU A 61 4.12 18.36 -3.33
CA LEU A 61 2.82 18.98 -3.02
C LEU A 61 2.81 20.47 -3.40
N LEU A 62 3.87 21.21 -3.11
CA LEU A 62 4.05 22.62 -3.51
C LEU A 62 4.00 22.80 -5.05
N TYR A 63 4.65 21.91 -5.80
CA TYR A 63 4.57 21.86 -7.26
C TYR A 63 3.14 21.61 -7.75
N THR A 64 2.40 20.76 -7.05
CA THR A 64 0.99 20.48 -7.35
C THR A 64 0.10 21.70 -7.06
N VAL A 65 0.36 22.46 -5.98
CA VAL A 65 -0.30 23.76 -5.72
C VAL A 65 -0.01 24.75 -6.85
N ALA A 66 1.26 24.95 -7.23
CA ALA A 66 1.65 25.90 -8.26
C ALA A 66 1.03 25.63 -9.65
N THR A 67 0.68 24.36 -9.93
CA THR A 67 0.12 23.92 -11.22
C THR A 67 -1.40 23.77 -11.23
N LYS A 68 -2.05 23.45 -10.10
CA LYS A 68 -3.49 23.13 -10.05
C LYS A 68 -4.38 24.05 -9.18
N PHE A 69 -3.81 24.89 -8.31
CA PHE A 69 -4.61 25.60 -7.30
C PHE A 69 -5.72 26.48 -7.94
N PRO A 70 -6.96 26.45 -7.39
CA PRO A 70 -8.12 27.16 -7.94
C PRO A 70 -7.93 28.69 -8.02
N ALA A 71 -8.01 29.23 -9.24
CA ALA A 71 -7.76 30.65 -9.50
C ALA A 71 -8.80 31.60 -8.88
N ASN A 72 -10.02 31.12 -8.58
CA ASN A 72 -11.07 31.89 -7.89
C ASN A 72 -10.84 31.98 -6.36
N ALA A 73 -9.83 31.31 -5.82
CA ALA A 73 -9.63 31.14 -4.38
C ALA A 73 -8.20 31.47 -3.90
N LEU A 74 -7.43 32.22 -4.70
CA LEU A 74 -6.00 32.51 -4.45
C LEU A 74 -5.71 33.12 -3.07
N VAL A 75 -6.70 33.79 -2.46
CA VAL A 75 -6.63 34.33 -1.09
C VAL A 75 -6.38 33.25 -0.02
N HIS A 76 -6.71 31.98 -0.27
CA HIS A 76 -6.50 30.87 0.66
C HIS A 76 -5.21 30.09 0.39
N ARG A 77 -4.46 30.42 -0.68
CA ARG A 77 -3.22 29.72 -1.02
C ARG A 77 -2.19 29.76 0.13
N PRO A 78 -1.88 30.91 0.77
CA PRO A 78 -0.94 30.93 1.90
C PRO A 78 -1.38 30.04 3.07
N SER A 79 -2.69 30.00 3.36
CA SER A 79 -3.24 29.10 4.39
C SER A 79 -2.97 27.64 4.05
N LEU A 80 -3.28 27.20 2.82
CA LEU A 80 -3.03 25.82 2.38
C LEU A 80 -1.54 25.45 2.46
N LEU A 81 -0.65 26.38 2.13
CA LEU A 81 0.80 26.16 2.19
C LEU A 81 1.27 25.89 3.63
N GLN A 82 0.70 26.55 4.64
CA GLN A 82 0.99 26.24 6.05
C GLN A 82 0.57 24.81 6.43
N TYR A 83 -0.54 24.28 5.93
CA TYR A 83 -0.95 22.89 6.16
C TYR A 83 -0.03 21.86 5.50
N ILE A 84 0.59 22.22 4.37
CA ILE A 84 1.57 21.38 3.66
C ILE A 84 2.93 21.41 4.39
N VAL A 85 3.42 22.59 4.77
CA VAL A 85 4.72 22.75 5.48
C VAL A 85 4.67 22.15 6.89
N SER A 86 3.56 22.31 7.62
CA SER A 86 3.33 21.66 8.92
C SER A 86 3.06 20.14 8.83
N SER A 87 3.08 19.56 7.62
CA SER A 87 2.83 18.13 7.38
C SER A 87 1.45 17.62 7.85
N LYS A 88 0.45 18.51 7.98
CA LYS A 88 -0.96 18.15 8.18
C LYS A 88 -1.56 17.53 6.90
N ILE A 89 -1.30 18.15 5.75
CA ILE A 89 -1.64 17.60 4.42
C ILE A 89 -0.43 16.82 3.91
N LYS A 90 -0.52 15.49 3.98
CA LYS A 90 0.57 14.55 3.66
C LYS A 90 0.43 13.94 2.25
N THR A 91 -0.80 13.83 1.75
CA THR A 91 -1.10 13.07 0.53
C THR A 91 -1.67 13.95 -0.61
N PRO A 92 -1.47 13.57 -1.88
CA PRO A 92 -2.14 14.23 -3.00
C PRO A 92 -3.69 14.15 -2.93
N ALA A 93 -4.26 13.13 -2.26
CA ALA A 93 -5.71 12.99 -2.13
C ALA A 93 -6.30 14.11 -1.25
N GLN A 94 -5.69 14.37 -0.09
CA GLN A 94 -6.04 15.49 0.79
C GLN A 94 -5.86 16.84 0.07
N LEU A 95 -4.84 16.95 -0.80
CA LEU A 95 -4.59 18.18 -1.56
C LEU A 95 -5.64 18.47 -2.65
N GLU A 96 -6.08 17.46 -3.42
CA GLU A 96 -7.18 17.64 -4.39
C GLU A 96 -8.53 17.90 -3.69
N ALA A 97 -8.74 17.35 -2.49
CA ALA A 97 -9.89 17.68 -1.64
C ALA A 97 -9.85 19.16 -1.19
N ALA A 98 -8.69 19.65 -0.74
CA ALA A 98 -8.48 21.06 -0.41
C ALA A 98 -8.72 21.98 -1.62
N PHE A 99 -8.27 21.60 -2.82
CA PHE A 99 -8.60 22.35 -4.05
C PHE A 99 -10.11 22.35 -4.32
N SER A 100 -10.81 21.23 -4.11
CA SER A 100 -12.25 21.12 -4.34
C SER A 100 -13.07 21.97 -3.35
N PHE A 101 -12.64 21.99 -2.09
CA PHE A 101 -13.19 22.86 -1.06
C PHE A 101 -13.00 24.34 -1.43
N PHE A 102 -11.76 24.78 -1.67
CA PHE A 102 -11.48 26.19 -2.01
C PHE A 102 -12.09 26.62 -3.34
N ALA A 103 -12.18 25.74 -4.34
CA ALA A 103 -12.89 26.03 -5.59
C ALA A 103 -14.38 26.33 -5.35
N THR A 104 -14.97 25.74 -4.30
CA THR A 104 -16.38 25.94 -3.89
C THR A 104 -16.55 27.19 -3.02
N THR A 105 -15.63 27.47 -2.08
CA THR A 105 -15.63 28.70 -1.26
C THR A 105 -15.30 29.96 -2.07
N GLY A 106 -14.50 29.84 -3.13
CA GLY A 106 -13.98 30.98 -3.88
C GLY A 106 -13.14 31.87 -2.97
N SER A 107 -13.53 33.13 -2.81
CA SER A 107 -12.81 34.14 -2.03
C SER A 107 -13.44 34.47 -0.66
N GLU A 108 -14.41 33.68 -0.20
CA GLU A 108 -15.10 33.90 1.08
C GLU A 108 -14.32 33.32 2.27
N THR A 109 -14.53 33.85 3.48
CA THR A 109 -13.82 33.37 4.67
C THR A 109 -14.33 31.98 5.08
N PHE A 110 -13.50 30.95 4.91
CA PHE A 110 -13.82 29.58 5.32
C PHE A 110 -13.73 29.36 6.84
N LYS A 111 -14.45 28.36 7.35
CA LYS A 111 -14.27 27.84 8.72
C LYS A 111 -13.19 26.77 8.72
N VAL A 112 -12.27 26.83 9.69
CA VAL A 112 -11.14 25.89 9.81
C VAL A 112 -11.63 24.46 9.98
N ASN A 113 -12.58 24.20 10.89
CA ASN A 113 -13.12 22.86 11.14
C ASN A 113 -13.72 22.22 9.88
N ASP A 114 -14.60 22.95 9.18
CA ASP A 114 -15.24 22.50 7.94
C ASP A 114 -14.20 22.15 6.85
N PHE A 115 -13.07 22.86 6.81
CA PHE A 115 -11.95 22.59 5.90
C PHE A 115 -11.12 21.38 6.33
N GLU A 116 -10.77 21.28 7.62
CA GLU A 116 -9.99 20.16 8.17
C GLU A 116 -10.76 18.82 8.03
N GLU A 117 -12.07 18.82 8.29
CA GLU A 117 -12.95 17.67 8.04
C GLU A 117 -12.99 17.30 6.55
N ALA A 118 -13.23 18.27 5.66
CA ALA A 118 -13.30 18.04 4.21
C ALA A 118 -11.96 17.56 3.61
N CYS A 119 -10.83 17.88 4.23
CA CYS A 119 -9.49 17.49 3.79
C CYS A 119 -8.91 16.28 4.52
N GLY A 120 -9.64 15.67 5.46
CA GLY A 120 -9.13 14.55 6.25
C GLY A 120 -7.90 14.92 7.09
N VAL A 121 -7.99 16.02 7.84
CA VAL A 121 -6.94 16.55 8.73
C VAL A 121 -7.45 16.60 10.16
N ASP A 122 -6.71 16.01 11.10
CA ASP A 122 -6.80 16.15 12.57
C ASP A 122 -8.15 16.52 13.21
N LEU A 123 -9.18 15.69 12.98
CA LEU A 123 -10.20 15.47 14.01
C LEU A 123 -9.57 14.68 15.19
N PRO A 124 -10.06 14.81 16.44
CA PRO A 124 -9.39 14.30 17.64
C PRO A 124 -9.25 12.76 17.72
N THR A 125 -9.90 12.03 16.82
CA THR A 125 -9.52 10.67 16.41
C THR A 125 -8.81 10.77 15.06
N GLY A 126 -7.49 10.90 15.07
CA GLY A 126 -6.70 11.22 13.88
C GLY A 126 -6.85 10.18 12.76
N VAL A 127 -7.20 10.64 11.56
CA VAL A 127 -7.51 9.78 10.41
C VAL A 127 -6.24 9.36 9.65
N GLU A 128 -5.23 8.88 10.37
CA GLU A 128 -4.26 7.95 9.79
C GLU A 128 -4.96 6.59 9.67
N VAL A 129 -5.66 6.37 8.55
CA VAL A 129 -6.42 5.14 8.29
C VAL A 129 -5.49 3.95 8.46
N SER A 130 -5.70 3.17 9.53
CA SER A 130 -4.72 2.14 9.90
C SER A 130 -4.71 1.02 8.86
N GLU A 131 -3.61 0.28 8.76
CA GLU A 131 -3.63 -0.92 7.92
C GLU A 131 -4.73 -1.90 8.33
N GLU A 132 -5.16 -1.88 9.59
CA GLU A 132 -6.20 -2.75 10.14
C GLU A 132 -7.61 -2.32 9.64
N ASP A 133 -7.89 -1.02 9.58
CA ASP A 133 -9.12 -0.47 8.98
C ASP A 133 -9.18 -0.74 7.47
N ILE A 134 -8.05 -0.64 6.77
CA ILE A 134 -7.96 -0.99 5.34
C ILE A 134 -8.16 -2.50 5.18
N LYS A 135 -7.53 -3.35 6.02
CA LYS A 135 -7.74 -4.81 6.02
C LYS A 135 -9.21 -5.16 6.27
N HIS A 136 -9.87 -4.51 7.23
CA HIS A 136 -11.29 -4.71 7.52
C HIS A 136 -12.16 -4.37 6.31
N THR A 137 -12.03 -3.14 5.79
CA THR A 137 -12.78 -2.64 4.64
C THR A 137 -12.60 -3.54 3.40
N VAL A 138 -11.37 -3.99 3.12
CA VAL A 138 -11.09 -4.90 2.01
C VAL A 138 -11.68 -6.29 2.26
N ASN A 139 -11.60 -6.83 3.49
CA ASN A 139 -12.16 -8.14 3.81
C ASN A 139 -13.70 -8.18 3.69
N GLU A 140 -14.39 -7.14 4.18
CA GLU A 140 -15.85 -7.01 4.04
C GLU A 140 -16.26 -6.98 2.56
N MET A 141 -15.61 -6.13 1.76
CA MET A 141 -15.85 -6.03 0.31
C MET A 141 -15.64 -7.37 -0.40
N PHE A 142 -14.64 -8.16 0.02
CA PHE A 142 -14.37 -9.49 -0.52
C PHE A 142 -15.42 -10.54 -0.12
N GLU A 143 -15.97 -10.51 1.10
CA GLU A 143 -17.06 -11.42 1.49
C GLU A 143 -18.38 -11.05 0.80
N GLU A 144 -18.71 -9.76 0.65
CA GLU A 144 -19.89 -9.31 -0.12
C GLU A 144 -19.84 -9.79 -1.59
N HIS A 145 -18.69 -9.62 -2.24
CA HIS A 145 -18.53 -9.90 -3.67
C HIS A 145 -18.06 -11.33 -3.96
N LYS A 146 -17.80 -12.14 -2.91
CA LYS A 146 -17.20 -13.48 -2.95
C LYS A 146 -17.75 -14.40 -4.03
N ASN A 147 -19.08 -14.49 -4.11
CA ASN A 147 -19.76 -15.35 -5.10
C ASN A 147 -19.48 -14.91 -6.55
N ALA A 148 -19.42 -13.60 -6.81
CA ALA A 148 -19.13 -13.07 -8.14
C ALA A 148 -17.63 -13.16 -8.49
N ILE A 149 -16.75 -13.03 -7.50
CA ILE A 149 -15.30 -13.24 -7.66
C ILE A 149 -14.99 -14.71 -7.93
N LEU A 150 -15.64 -15.66 -7.23
CA LEU A 150 -15.48 -17.10 -7.48
C LEU A 150 -16.07 -17.54 -8.83
N GLU A 151 -17.22 -16.99 -9.26
CA GLU A 151 -17.83 -17.30 -10.56
C GLU A 151 -17.00 -16.77 -11.75
N GLN A 152 -16.33 -15.63 -11.60
CA GLN A 152 -15.56 -14.99 -12.67
C GLN A 152 -14.04 -15.29 -12.59
N ARG A 153 -13.52 -15.68 -11.43
CA ARG A 153 -12.09 -15.82 -11.13
C ARG A 153 -11.32 -14.56 -11.57
N TYR A 154 -10.33 -14.70 -12.45
CA TYR A 154 -9.57 -13.57 -12.99
C TYR A 154 -10.16 -12.99 -14.29
N ARG A 155 -11.30 -13.50 -14.76
CA ARG A 155 -11.92 -13.12 -16.05
C ARG A 155 -12.62 -11.77 -15.93
N THR A 156 -12.05 -10.73 -16.53
CA THR A 156 -12.71 -9.42 -16.64
C THR A 156 -14.01 -9.52 -17.47
N ASN A 157 -15.16 -9.27 -16.85
CA ASN A 157 -16.39 -9.02 -17.58
C ASN A 157 -16.18 -7.85 -18.56
N GLY A 158 -16.33 -8.12 -19.85
CA GLY A 158 -15.98 -7.18 -20.90
C GLY A 158 -17.04 -6.11 -21.10
N TRP A 159 -16.76 -4.89 -20.65
CA TRP A 159 -17.49 -3.69 -21.07
C TRP A 159 -16.59 -2.79 -21.91
N SER A 160 -17.08 -2.42 -23.09
CA SER A 160 -16.31 -1.72 -24.12
C SER A 160 -16.25 -0.24 -23.85
N PHE A 161 -15.12 0.26 -23.33
CA PHE A 161 -14.76 1.67 -23.43
C PHE A 161 -13.32 1.85 -23.92
N PHE A 162 -13.13 2.89 -24.74
CA PHE A 162 -11.92 3.27 -25.46
C PHE A 162 -11.38 2.24 -26.47
N SER A 163 -11.79 2.43 -27.71
CA SER A 163 -10.96 2.11 -28.88
C SER A 163 -9.58 2.72 -28.73
N ILE A 164 -8.55 1.88 -28.93
CA ILE A 164 -7.28 2.16 -29.61
C ILE A 164 -6.96 3.66 -29.77
N ILE A 165 -6.23 4.22 -28.80
CA ILE A 165 -5.25 5.27 -29.10
C ILE A 165 -3.91 4.55 -29.21
N LEU A 166 -3.40 4.48 -30.44
CA LEU A 166 -2.26 3.65 -30.82
C LEU A 166 -0.95 4.40 -30.55
N ILE A 167 -0.29 4.08 -29.43
CA ILE A 167 1.07 4.54 -29.13
C ILE A 167 1.90 3.34 -28.66
N ASP A 168 2.86 2.93 -29.50
CA ASP A 168 3.86 1.92 -29.15
C ASP A 168 4.76 2.36 -27.97
N LYS A 169 5.36 1.36 -27.30
CA LYS A 169 6.41 1.48 -26.26
C LYS A 169 5.97 1.72 -24.80
N PHE A 170 4.97 1.00 -24.28
CA PHE A 170 4.94 0.67 -22.85
C PHE A 170 4.33 -0.73 -22.57
N PRO A 171 5.09 -1.71 -22.07
CA PRO A 171 4.58 -3.04 -21.73
C PRO A 171 4.02 -3.06 -20.30
N LEU A 172 2.92 -2.33 -20.06
CA LEU A 172 2.19 -2.38 -18.79
C LEU A 172 0.72 -2.75 -19.05
N ILE A 173 0.41 -4.04 -18.92
CA ILE A 173 -0.89 -4.60 -19.28
C ILE A 173 -1.98 -4.09 -18.33
N VAL A 174 -3.03 -3.52 -18.92
CA VAL A 174 -4.15 -2.88 -18.22
C VAL A 174 -5.07 -3.94 -17.59
N LEU A 175 -4.84 -4.23 -16.31
CA LEU A 175 -5.68 -5.12 -15.48
C LEU A 175 -6.96 -4.40 -14.99
N PHE A 176 -7.86 -4.04 -15.91
CA PHE A 176 -9.11 -3.35 -15.58
C PHE A 176 -10.36 -3.99 -16.21
N SER A 177 -11.19 -4.62 -15.38
CA SER A 177 -12.59 -4.19 -15.24
C SER A 177 -13.03 -4.37 -13.78
N GLN A 178 -13.21 -5.63 -13.34
CA GLN A 178 -13.68 -5.98 -11.99
C GLN A 178 -12.73 -5.53 -10.85
N PHE A 179 -11.41 -5.58 -11.06
CA PHE A 179 -10.43 -5.08 -10.07
C PHE A 179 -10.48 -3.57 -9.89
N GLY A 180 -10.82 -2.83 -10.95
CA GLY A 180 -11.05 -1.38 -10.87
C GLY A 180 -12.31 -1.03 -10.08
N GLU A 181 -13.34 -1.88 -10.13
CA GLU A 181 -14.56 -1.72 -9.34
C GLU A 181 -14.32 -2.00 -7.85
N LEU A 182 -13.63 -3.09 -7.48
CA LEU A 182 -13.26 -3.39 -6.09
C LEU A 182 -12.37 -2.29 -5.49
N PHE A 183 -11.29 -1.93 -6.20
CA PHE A 183 -10.40 -0.84 -5.79
C PHE A 183 -11.13 0.51 -5.71
N GLY A 184 -12.04 0.77 -6.65
CA GLY A 184 -12.88 1.96 -6.66
C GLY A 184 -13.87 2.04 -5.49
N HIS A 185 -14.42 0.92 -5.03
CA HIS A 185 -15.31 0.91 -3.86
C HIS A 185 -14.55 1.08 -2.54
N VAL A 186 -13.41 0.39 -2.37
CA VAL A 186 -12.55 0.62 -1.18
C VAL A 186 -12.09 2.07 -1.10
N ARG A 187 -11.76 2.72 -2.23
CA ARG A 187 -11.43 4.16 -2.27
C ARG A 187 -12.62 5.14 -2.12
N LYS A 188 -13.87 4.67 -2.18
CA LYS A 188 -15.05 5.46 -1.73
C LYS A 188 -15.24 5.35 -0.22
N MET A 189 -15.06 4.14 0.32
CA MET A 189 -15.19 3.84 1.76
C MET A 189 -14.06 4.46 2.58
N GLN A 190 -12.84 4.44 2.04
CA GLN A 190 -11.61 4.96 2.67
C GLN A 190 -10.86 5.89 1.68
N PRO A 191 -11.28 7.15 1.50
CA PRO A 191 -10.67 8.07 0.53
C PRO A 191 -9.19 8.38 0.78
N TRP A 192 -8.79 8.35 2.06
CA TRP A 192 -7.47 8.75 2.56
C TRP A 192 -6.45 7.60 2.68
N ALA A 193 -6.89 6.34 2.51
CA ALA A 193 -6.00 5.17 2.59
C ALA A 193 -4.95 5.14 1.47
N ASP A 194 -3.73 4.64 1.75
CA ASP A 194 -2.67 4.54 0.73
C ASP A 194 -3.12 3.61 -0.42
N PRO A 195 -3.21 4.13 -1.66
CA PRO A 195 -3.54 3.34 -2.86
C PRO A 195 -2.66 2.08 -3.05
N LYS A 196 -1.42 2.06 -2.56
CA LYS A 196 -0.53 0.91 -2.60
C LYS A 196 -0.96 -0.19 -1.64
N ILE A 197 -1.25 0.16 -0.39
CA ILE A 197 -1.66 -0.78 0.66
C ILE A 197 -3.02 -1.37 0.30
N VAL A 198 -3.97 -0.53 -0.16
CA VAL A 198 -5.26 -0.99 -0.71
C VAL A 198 -5.05 -1.98 -1.85
N LYS A 199 -4.14 -1.69 -2.80
CA LYS A 199 -3.84 -2.62 -3.91
C LYS A 199 -3.22 -3.92 -3.42
N GLN A 200 -2.21 -3.88 -2.57
CA GLN A 200 -1.53 -5.08 -2.04
C GLN A 200 -2.50 -6.00 -1.30
N LEU A 201 -3.41 -5.44 -0.50
CA LEU A 201 -4.42 -6.21 0.23
C LEU A 201 -5.47 -6.82 -0.70
N ILE A 202 -5.91 -6.10 -1.74
CA ILE A 202 -6.82 -6.64 -2.76
C ILE A 202 -6.14 -7.76 -3.56
N ASP A 203 -4.92 -7.55 -4.04
CA ASP A 203 -4.15 -8.57 -4.79
C ASP A 203 -3.91 -9.82 -3.93
N ALA A 204 -3.56 -9.65 -2.64
CA ALA A 204 -3.35 -10.76 -1.71
C ALA A 204 -4.62 -11.53 -1.35
N ASN A 205 -5.76 -10.85 -1.11
CA ASN A 205 -7.03 -11.53 -0.86
C ASN A 205 -7.58 -12.22 -2.11
N LEU A 206 -7.38 -11.62 -3.29
CA LEU A 206 -7.71 -12.25 -4.57
C LEU A 206 -6.92 -13.55 -4.77
N TYR A 207 -5.62 -13.50 -4.53
CA TYR A 207 -4.75 -14.68 -4.62
C TYR A 207 -5.09 -15.75 -3.56
N ARG A 208 -5.47 -15.34 -2.34
CA ARG A 208 -5.95 -16.24 -1.29
C ARG A 208 -7.22 -17.01 -1.71
N LEU A 209 -8.16 -16.33 -2.37
CA LEU A 209 -9.46 -16.87 -2.78
C LEU A 209 -9.43 -17.63 -4.11
N LEU A 210 -8.56 -17.25 -5.05
CA LEU A 210 -8.52 -17.81 -6.41
C LEU A 210 -7.32 -18.73 -6.68
N GLY A 211 -6.28 -18.70 -5.86
CA GLY A 211 -5.01 -19.36 -6.13
C GLY A 211 -4.29 -18.77 -7.34
N GLU A 212 -3.46 -19.58 -7.99
CA GLU A 212 -2.74 -19.16 -9.20
C GLU A 212 -3.69 -18.87 -10.38
N ARG A 213 -3.29 -17.91 -11.24
CA ARG A 213 -3.97 -17.65 -12.51
C ARG A 213 -3.61 -18.76 -13.50
N THR A 214 -4.63 -19.36 -14.10
CA THR A 214 -4.49 -20.48 -15.04
C THR A 214 -4.85 -20.04 -16.45
N ALA A 215 -4.44 -20.80 -17.47
CA ALA A 215 -4.84 -20.52 -18.86
C ALA A 215 -6.38 -20.56 -19.06
N ALA A 216 -7.11 -21.28 -18.22
CA ALA A 216 -8.58 -21.28 -18.22
C ALA A 216 -9.17 -19.91 -17.82
N ASP A 217 -8.41 -19.06 -17.13
CA ASP A 217 -8.83 -17.70 -16.76
C ASP A 217 -8.74 -16.69 -17.92
N ASP A 218 -8.16 -17.08 -19.06
CA ASP A 218 -8.11 -16.27 -20.28
C ASP A 218 -9.29 -16.56 -21.25
N GLU A 219 -10.09 -17.60 -20.96
CA GLU A 219 -11.24 -18.00 -21.78
C GLU A 219 -12.56 -17.30 -21.38
N LYS A 220 -13.48 -17.12 -22.33
CA LYS A 220 -14.80 -16.50 -22.08
C LYS A 220 -15.86 -17.56 -21.72
N LEU A 221 -16.63 -17.32 -20.66
CA LEU A 221 -17.68 -18.23 -20.21
C LEU A 221 -18.89 -18.27 -21.17
N VAL A 222 -19.33 -19.48 -21.52
CA VAL A 222 -20.59 -19.73 -22.26
C VAL A 222 -21.70 -20.08 -21.28
N LYS A 223 -22.79 -19.31 -21.28
CA LYS A 223 -23.88 -19.40 -20.29
C LYS A 223 -24.64 -20.75 -20.38
N LYS A 224 -24.82 -21.43 -19.24
CA LYS A 224 -25.83 -22.50 -19.03
C LYS A 224 -26.60 -22.30 -17.71
N LYS A 225 -27.70 -23.03 -17.55
CA LYS A 225 -28.71 -22.82 -16.48
C LYS A 225 -28.26 -23.35 -15.11
N LYS A 226 -28.83 -22.78 -14.04
CA LYS A 226 -28.57 -23.12 -12.62
C LYS A 226 -29.35 -24.34 -12.15
N GLU A 227 -28.72 -25.16 -11.30
CA GLU A 227 -29.35 -25.95 -10.24
C GLU A 227 -28.64 -25.67 -8.89
N LYS A 228 -29.05 -26.30 -7.79
CA LYS A 228 -28.71 -25.91 -6.40
C LYS A 228 -27.70 -26.84 -5.67
N PRO A 229 -27.08 -26.42 -4.54
CA PRO A 229 -25.65 -26.67 -4.30
C PRO A 229 -25.31 -27.69 -3.20
N VAL A 230 -24.02 -28.08 -3.15
CA VAL A 230 -23.36 -28.77 -2.01
C VAL A 230 -21.96 -28.16 -1.75
N LYS A 231 -21.52 -28.25 -0.48
CA LYS A 231 -20.35 -27.67 0.20
C LYS A 231 -19.01 -27.51 -0.56
N ILE A 232 -18.46 -26.30 -0.46
CA ILE A 232 -17.16 -25.89 0.16
C ILE A 232 -16.02 -26.93 0.20
N GLU A 233 -14.87 -26.60 -0.42
CA GLU A 233 -13.50 -26.78 0.13
C GLU A 233 -12.46 -25.91 -0.64
N GLU A 234 -11.38 -25.50 0.04
CA GLU A 234 -10.33 -24.53 -0.37
C GLU A 234 -9.12 -24.70 0.60
N PRO A 235 -7.91 -24.13 0.43
CA PRO A 235 -7.30 -23.43 -0.72
C PRO A 235 -5.84 -23.95 -1.01
N VAL A 236 -4.98 -23.14 -1.66
CA VAL A 236 -3.59 -22.75 -1.25
C VAL A 236 -2.72 -22.38 -2.47
N ALA A 237 -2.00 -21.25 -2.37
CA ALA A 237 -0.74 -20.99 -3.08
C ALA A 237 0.16 -19.98 -2.29
N VAL A 238 1.27 -19.48 -2.85
CA VAL A 238 2.38 -18.78 -2.12
C VAL A 238 2.92 -17.57 -2.94
N VAL A 239 3.42 -16.47 -2.34
CA VAL A 239 4.86 -16.09 -2.26
C VAL A 239 4.94 -14.61 -1.79
N ASP A 240 6.06 -14.24 -1.15
CA ASP A 240 6.40 -12.91 -0.59
C ASP A 240 7.58 -12.24 -1.35
N THR A 241 7.87 -10.94 -1.11
CA THR A 241 9.24 -10.44 -0.82
C THR A 241 9.29 -8.94 -0.49
N THR A 242 10.12 -8.56 0.52
CA THR A 242 10.31 -7.17 0.99
C THR A 242 11.77 -6.81 1.31
N PRO A 243 12.17 -5.54 1.05
CA PRO A 243 13.09 -4.78 1.93
C PRO A 243 12.70 -3.28 2.01
N LYS A 244 13.11 -2.40 2.95
CA LYS A 244 13.85 -2.41 4.25
C LYS A 244 13.53 -1.02 4.94
N PRO A 245 14.06 -0.58 6.13
CA PRO A 245 15.33 -0.92 6.77
C PRO A 245 15.37 -1.24 8.29
N SER A 246 16.34 -2.08 8.65
CA SER A 246 17.09 -2.16 9.93
C SER A 246 16.35 -2.14 11.29
N GLU A 247 15.93 -3.31 11.75
CA GLU A 247 15.93 -3.72 13.18
C GLU A 247 16.89 -4.92 13.39
N GLU A 248 18.08 -4.85 12.78
CA GLU A 248 18.80 -6.05 12.32
C GLU A 248 19.66 -6.78 13.38
N GLU A 249 19.61 -6.38 14.65
CA GLU A 249 20.42 -6.98 15.73
C GLU A 249 19.71 -8.08 16.55
N LEU A 250 18.37 -8.12 16.63
CA LEU A 250 17.64 -9.04 17.52
C LEU A 250 16.34 -9.63 16.94
N ASN A 251 16.37 -10.14 15.71
CA ASN A 251 15.29 -11.02 15.23
C ASN A 251 15.38 -12.40 15.90
N PRO A 252 14.49 -12.76 16.86
CA PRO A 252 14.63 -13.98 17.65
C PRO A 252 14.30 -15.25 16.85
N PHE A 253 13.68 -15.10 15.67
CA PHE A 253 13.21 -16.20 14.84
C PHE A 253 14.30 -16.75 13.91
N LEU A 254 15.47 -16.11 13.80
CA LEU A 254 16.58 -16.59 12.98
C LEU A 254 17.20 -17.91 13.49
N ILE A 255 16.99 -18.28 14.76
CA ILE A 255 17.52 -19.52 15.36
C ILE A 255 16.86 -20.80 14.82
N PHE A 256 15.70 -20.69 14.16
CA PHE A 256 14.96 -21.84 13.64
C PHE A 256 15.41 -22.18 12.21
N PRO A 257 15.63 -23.46 11.86
CA PRO A 257 15.99 -23.87 10.49
C PRO A 257 14.88 -23.52 9.49
N SER A 258 15.19 -23.48 8.19
CA SER A 258 14.14 -23.43 7.17
C SER A 258 13.43 -24.79 7.02
N PRO A 259 12.21 -24.86 6.47
CA PRO A 259 11.52 -26.15 6.26
C PRO A 259 12.28 -27.13 5.38
N GLU A 260 13.09 -26.64 4.44
CA GLU A 260 13.98 -27.44 3.59
C GLU A 260 15.18 -28.02 4.36
N GLU A 261 15.56 -27.40 5.47
CA GLU A 261 16.70 -27.81 6.30
C GLU A 261 16.33 -28.84 7.39
N ASN A 262 15.08 -29.29 7.44
CA ASN A 262 14.58 -30.27 8.40
C ASN A 262 15.30 -31.65 8.36
N TYR A 263 16.14 -31.92 7.36
CA TYR A 263 17.05 -33.08 7.34
C TYR A 263 18.36 -32.87 8.12
N LYS A 264 18.76 -31.62 8.36
CA LYS A 264 19.95 -31.22 9.16
C LYS A 264 19.67 -31.26 10.67
N VAL A 265 18.39 -31.28 11.05
CA VAL A 265 17.96 -31.38 12.45
C VAL A 265 18.15 -32.81 12.93
N HIS A 266 19.10 -33.01 13.83
CA HIS A 266 19.40 -34.30 14.44
C HIS A 266 19.03 -34.28 15.92
N THR A 267 17.94 -34.95 16.28
CA THR A 267 17.52 -35.07 17.67
C THR A 267 18.05 -36.38 18.24
N GLU A 268 18.99 -36.30 19.18
CA GLU A 268 19.43 -37.44 19.98
C GLU A 268 18.49 -37.64 21.17
N VAL A 269 17.90 -38.83 21.30
CA VAL A 269 17.08 -39.19 22.46
C VAL A 269 17.80 -40.27 23.26
N PHE A 270 18.20 -39.89 24.46
CA PHE A 270 18.88 -40.76 25.42
C PHE A 270 17.87 -41.57 26.22
N PHE A 271 18.19 -42.84 26.44
CA PHE A 271 17.39 -43.77 27.24
C PHE A 271 18.32 -44.49 28.23
N SER A 272 17.78 -44.90 29.38
CA SER A 272 18.53 -45.61 30.42
C SER A 272 18.69 -47.11 30.14
N ASP A 273 17.88 -47.65 29.25
CA ASP A 273 17.70 -49.09 28.98
C ASP A 273 18.08 -49.52 27.56
N ARG A 274 18.32 -48.58 26.64
CA ARG A 274 18.57 -48.85 25.21
C ARG A 274 19.48 -47.81 24.55
N PRO A 275 20.10 -48.11 23.39
CA PRO A 275 20.99 -47.17 22.69
C PRO A 275 20.34 -45.82 22.33
N VAL A 276 21.18 -44.79 22.19
CA VAL A 276 20.76 -43.44 21.81
C VAL A 276 20.05 -43.47 20.45
N LEU A 277 18.80 -43.01 20.41
CA LEU A 277 18.02 -42.93 19.19
C LEU A 277 18.32 -41.61 18.49
N ARG A 278 18.86 -41.67 17.27
CA ARG A 278 19.05 -40.49 16.41
C ARG A 278 17.86 -40.35 15.48
N CYS A 279 16.97 -39.41 15.79
CA CYS A 279 15.85 -39.05 14.93
C CYS A 279 16.31 -38.03 13.88
N CYS A 280 16.11 -38.35 12.60
CA CYS A 280 16.31 -37.46 11.46
C CYS A 280 15.24 -37.73 10.39
N ASN A 281 14.80 -36.68 9.68
CA ASN A 281 13.86 -36.83 8.56
C ASN A 281 14.55 -37.46 7.34
N SER A 282 13.92 -38.44 6.70
CA SER A 282 14.39 -38.98 5.42
C SER A 282 14.13 -37.97 4.29
N ARG A 283 14.95 -38.00 3.23
CA ARG A 283 14.77 -37.12 2.06
C ARG A 283 13.40 -37.28 1.41
N GLU A 284 12.93 -38.52 1.26
CA GLU A 284 11.60 -38.84 0.74
C GLU A 284 10.47 -38.24 1.60
N ALA A 285 10.56 -38.33 2.93
CA ALA A 285 9.58 -37.73 3.83
C ALA A 285 9.59 -36.19 3.75
N LEU A 286 10.77 -35.59 3.56
CA LEU A 286 10.93 -34.16 3.36
C LEU A 286 10.39 -33.69 2.01
N GLU A 287 10.69 -34.38 0.91
CA GLU A 287 10.15 -34.07 -0.43
C GLU A 287 8.62 -34.14 -0.43
N LYS A 288 8.05 -35.18 0.22
CA LYS A 288 6.60 -35.31 0.41
C LYS A 288 6.03 -34.18 1.28
N HIS A 289 6.74 -33.74 2.32
CA HIS A 289 6.35 -32.62 3.15
C HIS A 289 6.36 -31.30 2.37
N LEU A 290 7.47 -30.95 1.71
CA LEU A 290 7.63 -29.71 0.94
C LEU A 290 6.60 -29.62 -0.19
N LYS A 291 6.28 -30.74 -0.86
CA LYS A 291 5.21 -30.81 -1.87
C LYS A 291 3.81 -30.56 -1.29
N ALA A 292 3.57 -30.88 -0.01
CA ALA A 292 2.30 -30.64 0.66
C ALA A 292 2.20 -29.25 1.32
N THR A 293 3.33 -28.65 1.74
CA THR A 293 3.36 -27.34 2.40
C THR A 293 3.74 -26.17 1.48
N GLY A 294 4.22 -26.44 0.27
CA GLY A 294 4.77 -25.41 -0.63
C GLY A 294 5.99 -24.70 -0.04
N GLY A 295 6.76 -25.39 0.81
CA GLY A 295 7.90 -24.81 1.53
C GLY A 295 7.56 -23.82 2.65
N LYS A 296 6.27 -23.51 2.88
CA LYS A 296 5.85 -22.60 3.96
C LYS A 296 6.14 -23.16 5.35
N VAL A 297 6.39 -22.26 6.30
CA VAL A 297 6.44 -22.58 7.73
C VAL A 297 5.03 -22.82 8.26
N PHE A 298 4.85 -23.93 8.99
CA PHE A 298 3.60 -24.24 9.69
C PHE A 298 3.88 -24.50 11.17
N THR A 299 3.32 -23.66 12.04
CA THR A 299 3.38 -23.78 13.50
C THR A 299 2.01 -24.20 14.05
N ARG A 300 1.92 -24.43 15.36
CA ARG A 300 0.64 -24.58 16.06
C ARG A 300 0.74 -24.03 17.48
N PHE A 301 -0.31 -23.37 17.95
CA PHE A 301 -0.49 -23.08 19.37
C PHE A 301 -1.56 -24.04 19.92
N PRO A 302 -1.23 -24.97 20.83
CA PRO A 302 -2.13 -26.01 21.30
C PRO A 302 -2.54 -25.82 22.78
N PRO A 303 -3.41 -24.85 23.12
CA PRO A 303 -3.94 -24.71 24.47
C PRO A 303 -4.98 -25.81 24.78
N GLU A 304 -5.12 -26.18 26.04
CA GLU A 304 -6.25 -27.03 26.45
C GLU A 304 -7.58 -26.27 26.25
N PRO A 305 -8.63 -26.86 25.64
CA PRO A 305 -9.86 -26.14 25.31
C PRO A 305 -10.61 -25.50 26.50
N ASN A 306 -10.39 -26.00 27.71
CA ASN A 306 -10.94 -25.48 28.96
C ASN A 306 -9.85 -24.88 29.88
N GLY A 307 -8.63 -24.70 29.38
CA GLY A 307 -7.47 -24.21 30.13
C GLY A 307 -7.42 -22.68 30.23
N TYR A 308 -6.91 -22.16 31.36
CA TYR A 308 -6.77 -20.72 31.58
C TYR A 308 -5.41 -20.19 31.10
N LEU A 309 -5.44 -19.27 30.13
CA LEU A 309 -4.23 -18.64 29.58
C LEU A 309 -3.59 -17.66 30.58
N HIS A 310 -2.56 -18.13 31.29
CA HIS A 310 -1.64 -17.28 32.07
C HIS A 310 -0.46 -16.78 31.23
N ILE A 311 0.33 -15.83 31.75
CA ILE A 311 1.45 -15.13 31.07
C ILE A 311 2.48 -16.03 30.35
N GLY A 312 2.65 -17.29 30.75
CA GLY A 312 3.50 -18.25 30.03
C GLY A 312 3.02 -18.53 28.61
N HIS A 313 1.70 -18.51 28.38
CA HIS A 313 1.10 -18.64 27.07
C HIS A 313 1.38 -17.44 26.17
N ALA A 314 1.65 -16.23 26.70
CA ALA A 314 2.05 -15.10 25.88
C ALA A 314 3.39 -15.37 25.17
N LYS A 315 4.33 -16.05 25.83
CA LYS A 315 5.59 -16.49 25.19
C LYS A 315 5.34 -17.58 24.15
N ALA A 316 4.45 -18.54 24.42
CA ALA A 316 4.11 -19.57 23.44
C ALA A 316 3.45 -18.95 22.19
N MET A 317 2.41 -18.13 22.37
CA MET A 317 1.75 -17.42 21.27
C MET A 317 2.71 -16.51 20.49
N PHE A 318 3.63 -15.80 21.16
CA PHE A 318 4.66 -15.00 20.50
C PHE A 318 5.58 -15.86 19.61
N VAL A 319 5.96 -17.06 20.06
CA VAL A 319 6.77 -17.99 19.26
C VAL A 319 5.95 -18.59 18.11
N ASP A 320 4.79 -19.18 18.40
CA ASP A 320 4.01 -19.94 17.41
C ASP A 320 3.41 -19.04 16.33
N PHE A 321 2.73 -17.94 16.71
CA PHE A 321 2.15 -17.01 15.74
C PHE A 321 3.20 -16.06 15.15
N GLY A 322 4.20 -15.65 15.93
CA GLY A 322 5.28 -14.76 15.46
C GLY A 322 6.15 -15.41 14.39
N LEU A 323 6.64 -16.64 14.62
CA LEU A 323 7.45 -17.39 13.65
C LEU A 323 6.69 -17.66 12.34
N ALA A 324 5.37 -17.89 12.41
CA ALA A 324 4.53 -18.03 11.23
C ALA A 324 4.35 -16.70 10.48
N LYS A 325 4.05 -15.60 11.18
CA LYS A 325 3.91 -14.26 10.58
C LYS A 325 5.20 -13.82 9.89
N GLU A 326 6.33 -13.96 10.57
CA GLU A 326 7.67 -13.57 10.13
C GLU A 326 8.12 -14.30 8.85
N ARG A 327 7.68 -15.55 8.65
CA ARG A 327 8.15 -16.42 7.57
C ARG A 327 7.07 -16.74 6.52
N GLY A 328 6.07 -15.87 6.34
CA GLY A 328 5.01 -16.02 5.34
C GLY A 328 4.18 -17.31 5.48
N GLY A 329 4.14 -17.86 6.70
CA GLY A 329 3.60 -19.16 7.06
C GLY A 329 2.17 -19.13 7.60
N CYS A 330 1.81 -20.16 8.37
CA CYS A 330 0.52 -20.24 9.06
C CYS A 330 0.67 -20.90 10.44
N CYS A 331 -0.14 -20.49 11.41
CA CYS A 331 -0.21 -21.08 12.74
C CYS A 331 -1.60 -21.70 12.95
N TYR A 332 -1.65 -22.99 13.32
CA TYR A 332 -2.90 -23.64 13.72
C TYR A 332 -3.17 -23.45 15.22
N LEU A 333 -4.30 -22.85 15.58
CA LEU A 333 -4.87 -22.96 16.94
C LEU A 333 -5.50 -24.36 17.06
N ARG A 334 -4.81 -25.33 17.69
CA ARG A 334 -5.20 -26.75 17.65
C ARG A 334 -4.53 -27.68 18.68
#